data_AF-A0AAP6ZP19-F1
#
_entry.id   AF-A0AAP6ZP19-F1
#
_cell.length_a   1.000
_cell.length_b   1.000
_cell.length_c   1.000
_cell.angle_alpha   90.00
_cell.angle_beta   90.00
_cell.angle_gamma   90.00
#
_symmetry.space_group_name_H-M   'P 1'
#
loop_
_entity.id
_entity.type
_entity.pdbx_description
1 polymer ?
#
loop_
_entity_poly.entity_id
_entity_poly.type
_entity_poly.pdbx_seq_one_letter_code
_entity_poly.pdbx_strand_id
1 'polypeptide(L)'
;MASCADTDLDGSCSNYEKQVAVTSGYSRMIDANGAILTSPAELSIISPFTTLLHSEMLYNPSTSGSVEKSKVYLQSVLGQHVGVDFTSVDVSHGPQQATNLLMASLKQAQTQGSSSSPMVNIAQALDAMIEHKTLDLSSINLATQTSRHVSFDGSLLIHGSQSDAGLAAMKSIALNPANSRIIYVDARDNVRELDTATKQSVAIGASSSSFSSRSIASYDDDDEDEHDDDDHYGGNANKLPGYQQDTSNTLKEVVPALNSVQSYKLYEPNGVRNQSFVCNTTGGNGIFLTSLQDKTGNPNTNVAVRATTRKLQIDAYGGASGSELPVTPPPAPPTVPLSASSCYNDNFEWMHPLYQQGTMIAKLDDGLNANGDQLRRLDATTLSMESITYTLDSDEKTIVFSKDDNEILIISDNRQSAPKLVETKTLTERLALNITDVLNASFASGGQIAIALASENKIIWTDKAPNTQQLGSVNLDGQVKLMDSSPNGAFTVAITATSVYLLDNVKREIAKQISFDASQTTNLFVQNDKAIAINKNGVDYFQFANISGPKLKVASQLVTKELLESWEKTSTSHWNSTSLGYVLTQTGTSASSAQAFNDVTLNWSPSTATQASQITGVYINGTNRGDRVQLYKAL
;
A
#
# COMPACT_ATOMS: atom_id res chain seq x y z
N MET A 1 -22.46 -9.56 12.44
CA MET A 1 -21.02 -9.28 12.26
C MET A 1 -20.85 -8.69 10.88
N ALA A 2 -20.14 -7.56 10.74
CA ALA A 2 -19.93 -6.93 9.45
C ALA A 2 -18.75 -7.61 8.73
N SER A 3 -18.90 -7.92 7.44
CA SER A 3 -17.81 -8.35 6.58
C SER A 3 -16.90 -7.17 6.25
N CYS A 4 -15.61 -7.40 6.11
CA CYS A 4 -14.67 -6.42 5.55
C CYS A 4 -13.96 -6.95 4.32
N ALA A 5 -13.40 -6.02 3.54
CA ALA A 5 -12.52 -6.32 2.42
C ALA A 5 -11.13 -6.66 2.98
N ASP A 6 -10.73 -7.92 2.91
CA ASP A 6 -9.38 -8.40 3.25
C ASP A 6 -8.48 -8.11 2.04
N THR A 7 -7.99 -6.87 1.95
CA THR A 7 -7.41 -6.32 0.72
C THR A 7 -5.93 -6.68 0.54
N ASP A 8 -5.22 -6.87 1.65
CA ASP A 8 -3.85 -7.34 1.70
C ASP A 8 -3.74 -8.85 1.94
N LEU A 9 -4.89 -9.52 2.11
CA LEU A 9 -5.05 -10.95 2.28
C LEU A 9 -4.38 -11.47 3.56
N ASP A 10 -4.15 -10.63 4.56
CA ASP A 10 -3.48 -11.03 5.79
C ASP A 10 -4.40 -11.76 6.78
N GLY A 11 -5.71 -11.82 6.49
CA GLY A 11 -6.70 -12.44 7.35
C GLY A 11 -6.96 -11.65 8.64
N SER A 12 -6.60 -10.37 8.67
CA SER A 12 -6.82 -9.41 9.74
C SER A 12 -7.57 -8.20 9.21
N CYS A 13 -8.70 -7.91 9.86
CA CYS A 13 -9.59 -6.86 9.39
C CYS A 13 -9.22 -5.49 10.00
N SER A 14 -8.47 -4.66 9.28
CA SER A 14 -8.09 -3.33 9.74
C SER A 14 -9.31 -2.38 9.84
N ASN A 15 -9.14 -1.25 10.55
CA ASN A 15 -10.21 -0.24 10.62
C ASN A 15 -10.46 0.46 9.28
N TYR A 16 -9.47 0.51 8.39
CA TYR A 16 -9.59 1.09 7.07
C TYR A 16 -10.34 0.17 6.11
N GLU A 17 -10.04 -1.13 6.14
CA GLU A 17 -10.70 -2.14 5.30
C GLU A 17 -12.20 -2.30 5.57
N LYS A 18 -12.64 -2.04 6.81
CA LYS A 18 -14.07 -2.00 7.17
C LYS A 18 -14.83 -0.87 6.47
N GLN A 19 -14.12 0.15 5.97
CA GLN A 19 -14.73 1.31 5.32
C GLN A 19 -14.78 1.17 3.78
N VAL A 20 -14.28 0.07 3.23
CA VAL A 20 -14.39 -0.24 1.80
C VAL A 20 -15.86 -0.55 1.48
N ALA A 21 -16.52 0.37 0.78
CA ALA A 21 -17.93 0.24 0.43
C ALA A 21 -18.19 -0.91 -0.57
N VAL A 22 -17.22 -1.18 -1.46
CA VAL A 22 -17.33 -2.20 -2.52
C VAL A 22 -16.49 -3.41 -2.18
N THR A 23 -16.98 -4.25 -1.26
CA THR A 23 -16.27 -5.47 -0.85
C THR A 23 -16.31 -6.57 -1.90
N SER A 24 -17.21 -6.52 -2.89
CA SER A 24 -17.31 -7.53 -3.96
C SER A 24 -16.09 -7.57 -4.89
N GLY A 25 -15.25 -6.53 -4.89
CA GLY A 25 -14.02 -6.48 -5.68
C GLY A 25 -12.81 -7.08 -4.96
N TYR A 26 -12.96 -7.47 -3.70
CA TYR A 26 -11.87 -7.91 -2.82
C TYR A 26 -12.23 -9.23 -2.15
N SER A 27 -11.22 -9.96 -1.68
CA SER A 27 -11.48 -11.03 -0.73
C SER A 27 -12.18 -10.48 0.50
N ARG A 28 -13.00 -11.30 1.14
CA ARG A 28 -13.84 -10.87 2.25
C ARG A 28 -13.59 -11.74 3.46
N MET A 29 -13.62 -11.14 4.64
CA MET A 29 -13.43 -11.87 5.89
C MET A 29 -14.41 -11.48 6.99
N ILE A 30 -14.62 -12.41 7.92
CA ILE A 30 -15.36 -12.24 9.17
C ILE A 30 -14.65 -13.03 10.28
N ASP A 31 -14.44 -12.42 11.44
CA ASP A 31 -14.11 -13.16 12.67
C ASP A 31 -15.40 -13.67 13.32
N ALA A 32 -15.60 -14.98 13.32
CA ALA A 32 -16.74 -15.65 13.94
C ALA A 32 -16.33 -16.32 15.27
N ASN A 33 -16.21 -15.52 16.33
CA ASN A 33 -15.87 -15.97 17.69
C ASN A 33 -14.51 -16.71 17.78
N GLY A 34 -13.48 -16.15 17.15
CA GLY A 34 -12.11 -16.68 17.13
C GLY A 34 -11.82 -17.64 15.98
N ALA A 35 -12.79 -17.84 15.07
CA ALA A 35 -12.57 -18.55 13.82
C ALA A 35 -12.66 -17.55 12.68
N ILE A 36 -11.53 -17.35 12.01
CA ILE A 36 -11.44 -16.45 10.86
C ILE A 36 -12.05 -17.16 9.65
N LEU A 37 -13.11 -16.56 9.11
CA LEU A 37 -13.79 -17.03 7.90
C LEU A 37 -13.49 -16.11 6.75
N THR A 38 -13.13 -16.68 5.60
CA THR A 38 -12.77 -15.91 4.42
C THR A 38 -13.47 -16.41 3.16
N SER A 39 -13.49 -15.55 2.16
CA SER A 39 -14.06 -15.80 0.84
C SER A 39 -13.23 -15.09 -0.21
N PRO A 40 -12.94 -15.74 -1.35
CA PRO A 40 -12.48 -15.04 -2.55
C PRO A 40 -13.49 -13.97 -2.99
N ALA A 41 -13.02 -12.97 -3.73
CA ALA A 41 -13.86 -11.88 -4.25
C ALA A 41 -15.01 -12.36 -5.14
N GLU A 42 -14.76 -13.40 -5.94
CA GLU A 42 -15.72 -13.95 -6.91
C GLU A 42 -16.84 -14.77 -6.29
N LEU A 43 -16.71 -15.18 -5.02
CA LEU A 43 -17.77 -15.89 -4.30
C LEU A 43 -18.63 -14.90 -3.52
N SER A 44 -19.93 -15.15 -3.43
CA SER A 44 -20.89 -14.28 -2.72
C SER A 44 -21.05 -14.65 -1.24
N ILE A 45 -20.73 -15.88 -0.85
CA ILE A 45 -20.92 -16.42 0.49
C ILE A 45 -19.60 -16.40 1.29
N ILE A 46 -19.67 -16.06 2.58
CA ILE A 46 -18.58 -16.25 3.54
C ILE A 46 -18.99 -17.39 4.48
N SER A 47 -18.26 -18.49 4.47
CA SER A 47 -18.54 -19.70 5.24
C SER A 47 -17.27 -20.48 5.55
N PRO A 48 -17.31 -21.46 6.46
CA PRO A 48 -16.15 -22.33 6.73
C PRO A 48 -15.63 -23.05 5.49
N PHE A 49 -16.51 -23.44 4.56
CA PHE A 49 -16.10 -24.10 3.33
C PHE A 49 -15.48 -23.15 2.31
N THR A 50 -16.00 -21.93 2.17
CA THR A 50 -15.36 -20.92 1.32
C THR A 50 -14.01 -20.51 1.88
N THR A 51 -13.80 -20.59 3.21
CA THR A 51 -12.48 -20.41 3.83
C THR A 51 -11.49 -21.49 3.35
N LEU A 52 -11.91 -22.75 3.25
CA LEU A 52 -11.04 -23.81 2.71
C LEU A 52 -10.75 -23.62 1.22
N LEU A 53 -11.77 -23.24 0.43
CA LEU A 53 -11.58 -22.89 -0.98
C LEU A 53 -10.59 -21.73 -1.11
N HIS A 54 -10.74 -20.68 -0.31
CA HIS A 54 -9.87 -19.53 -0.30
C HIS A 54 -8.45 -19.91 0.12
N SER A 55 -8.29 -20.77 1.11
CA SER A 55 -6.99 -21.27 1.55
C SER A 55 -6.29 -22.09 0.44
N GLU A 56 -6.98 -22.97 -0.28
CA GLU A 56 -6.34 -23.67 -1.42
C GLU A 56 -6.06 -22.74 -2.59
N MET A 57 -6.96 -21.78 -2.84
CA MET A 57 -6.74 -20.73 -3.82
C MET A 57 -5.45 -19.99 -3.48
N LEU A 58 -5.28 -19.59 -2.22
CA LEU A 58 -4.14 -18.80 -1.75
C LEU A 58 -2.89 -19.62 -1.51
N TYR A 59 -2.92 -20.92 -1.22
CA TYR A 59 -1.73 -21.65 -0.74
C TYR A 59 -1.38 -22.92 -1.53
N ASN A 60 -2.20 -23.37 -2.47
CA ASN A 60 -1.88 -24.54 -3.28
C ASN A 60 -1.36 -24.14 -4.67
N PRO A 61 -0.04 -24.23 -4.96
CA PRO A 61 0.51 -23.79 -6.23
C PRO A 61 -0.11 -24.50 -7.45
N SER A 62 -0.68 -25.70 -7.26
CA SER A 62 -1.37 -26.46 -8.32
C SER A 62 -2.73 -25.87 -8.72
N THR A 63 -3.34 -25.02 -7.90
CA THR A 63 -4.62 -24.37 -8.22
C THR A 63 -4.44 -23.09 -9.02
N SER A 64 -3.22 -22.54 -9.09
CA SER A 64 -2.92 -21.28 -9.78
C SER A 64 -3.91 -20.16 -9.40
N GLY A 65 -4.28 -20.12 -8.11
CA GLY A 65 -5.24 -19.16 -7.55
C GLY A 65 -6.64 -19.16 -8.14
N SER A 66 -7.05 -20.24 -8.82
CA SER A 66 -8.41 -20.40 -9.31
C SER A 66 -9.29 -21.06 -8.24
N VAL A 67 -10.47 -20.47 -7.99
CA VAL A 67 -11.46 -21.09 -7.11
C VAL A 67 -11.98 -22.38 -7.72
N GLU A 68 -12.26 -22.44 -9.01
CA GLU A 68 -12.71 -23.66 -9.71
C GLU A 68 -11.71 -24.80 -9.54
N LYS A 69 -10.42 -24.53 -9.77
CA LYS A 69 -9.37 -25.54 -9.55
C LYS A 69 -9.29 -25.96 -8.09
N SER A 70 -9.49 -25.03 -7.15
CA SER A 70 -9.51 -25.30 -5.71
C SER A 70 -10.70 -26.18 -5.31
N LYS A 71 -11.90 -25.95 -5.88
CA LYS A 71 -13.09 -26.80 -5.70
C LYS A 71 -12.83 -28.21 -6.19
N VAL A 72 -12.33 -28.37 -7.41
CA VAL A 72 -12.00 -29.67 -8.01
C VAL A 72 -10.95 -30.40 -7.17
N TYR A 73 -9.93 -29.69 -6.72
CA TYR A 73 -8.88 -30.26 -5.89
C TYR A 73 -9.44 -30.77 -4.55
N LEU A 74 -10.14 -29.92 -3.78
CA LEU A 74 -10.71 -30.31 -2.48
C LEU A 74 -11.75 -31.41 -2.60
N GLN A 75 -12.54 -31.42 -3.68
CA GLN A 75 -13.46 -32.51 -3.96
C GLN A 75 -12.73 -33.85 -4.10
N SER A 76 -11.57 -33.85 -4.78
CA SER A 76 -10.78 -35.05 -5.02
C SER A 76 -10.03 -35.58 -3.79
N VAL A 77 -9.52 -34.69 -2.93
CA VAL A 77 -8.67 -35.10 -1.80
C VAL A 77 -9.40 -35.21 -0.47
N LEU A 78 -10.54 -34.53 -0.32
CA LEU A 78 -11.26 -34.44 0.95
C LEU A 78 -12.77 -34.73 0.80
N GLY A 79 -13.41 -34.21 -0.24
CA GLY A 79 -14.88 -34.22 -0.38
C GLY A 79 -15.55 -35.58 -0.20
N GLN A 80 -15.02 -36.62 -0.86
CA GLN A 80 -15.55 -37.99 -0.75
C GLN A 80 -15.38 -38.61 0.64
N HIS A 81 -14.38 -38.18 1.40
CA HIS A 81 -14.09 -38.71 2.72
C HIS A 81 -14.98 -38.10 3.81
N VAL A 82 -15.37 -36.84 3.65
CA VAL A 82 -16.11 -36.08 4.66
C VAL A 82 -17.59 -35.88 4.30
N GLY A 83 -18.03 -36.40 3.15
CA GLY A 83 -19.41 -36.31 2.69
C GLY A 83 -19.83 -34.88 2.31
N VAL A 84 -18.88 -34.06 1.86
CA VAL A 84 -19.11 -32.67 1.43
C VAL A 84 -18.81 -32.56 -0.06
N ASP A 85 -19.73 -31.92 -0.79
CA ASP A 85 -19.53 -31.59 -2.19
C ASP A 85 -18.92 -30.18 -2.33
N PHE A 86 -17.59 -30.13 -2.43
CA PHE A 86 -16.85 -28.88 -2.61
C PHE A 86 -17.14 -28.18 -3.94
N THR A 87 -17.85 -28.82 -4.87
CA THR A 87 -18.26 -28.16 -6.13
C THR A 87 -19.49 -27.27 -5.97
N SER A 88 -20.21 -27.35 -4.84
CA SER A 88 -21.45 -26.59 -4.57
C SER A 88 -21.47 -25.81 -3.24
N VAL A 89 -20.37 -25.83 -2.48
CA VAL A 89 -20.24 -25.12 -1.19
C VAL A 89 -20.06 -23.60 -1.31
N ASP A 90 -19.97 -23.08 -2.53
CA ASP A 90 -19.94 -21.66 -2.84
C ASP A 90 -21.34 -21.06 -3.08
N VAL A 91 -22.33 -21.92 -3.33
CA VAL A 91 -23.75 -21.56 -3.50
C VAL A 91 -24.63 -22.00 -2.32
N SER A 92 -24.07 -22.77 -1.38
CA SER A 92 -24.76 -23.22 -0.16
C SER A 92 -23.81 -23.23 1.05
N HIS A 93 -24.32 -23.03 2.26
CA HIS A 93 -23.51 -23.04 3.49
C HIS A 93 -22.98 -24.43 3.91
N GLY A 94 -23.17 -25.44 3.07
CA GLY A 94 -22.83 -26.85 3.32
C GLY A 94 -23.70 -27.53 4.40
N PRO A 95 -23.46 -28.82 4.69
CA PRO A 95 -24.21 -29.56 5.70
C PRO A 95 -23.93 -29.05 7.12
N GLN A 96 -24.98 -28.78 7.90
CA GLN A 96 -24.87 -28.15 9.22
C GLN A 96 -23.88 -28.83 10.17
N GLN A 97 -23.87 -30.17 10.21
CA GLN A 97 -22.94 -30.92 11.08
C GLN A 97 -21.48 -30.70 10.66
N ALA A 98 -21.19 -30.75 9.37
CA ALA A 98 -19.86 -30.51 8.83
C ALA A 98 -19.42 -29.06 9.05
N THR A 99 -20.33 -28.10 8.91
CA THR A 99 -20.09 -26.69 9.23
C THR A 99 -19.68 -26.51 10.69
N ASN A 100 -20.38 -27.14 11.63
CA ASN A 100 -20.08 -27.03 13.06
C ASN A 100 -18.72 -27.63 13.42
N LEU A 101 -18.38 -28.79 12.86
CA LEU A 101 -17.07 -29.42 13.05
C LEU A 101 -15.95 -28.54 12.49
N LEU A 102 -16.11 -28.07 11.25
CA LEU A 102 -15.12 -27.23 10.59
C LEU A 102 -14.93 -25.89 11.32
N MET A 103 -16.00 -25.30 11.84
CA MET A 103 -15.91 -24.11 12.69
C MET A 103 -15.04 -24.34 13.93
N ALA A 104 -15.22 -25.46 14.63
CA ALA A 104 -14.42 -25.81 15.80
C ALA A 104 -12.94 -26.00 15.42
N SER A 105 -12.68 -26.70 14.31
CA SER A 105 -11.33 -26.91 13.79
C SER A 105 -10.64 -25.63 13.34
N LEU A 106 -11.35 -24.69 12.68
CA LEU A 106 -10.81 -23.39 12.29
C LEU A 106 -10.49 -22.53 13.52
N LYS A 107 -11.33 -22.57 14.56
CA LYS A 107 -11.03 -21.91 15.83
C LYS A 107 -9.79 -22.52 16.48
N GLN A 108 -9.71 -23.85 16.50
CA GLN A 108 -8.54 -24.56 17.02
C GLN A 108 -7.27 -24.13 16.27
N ALA A 109 -7.34 -24.00 14.93
CA ALA A 109 -6.23 -23.52 14.11
C ALA A 109 -5.71 -22.15 14.55
N GLN A 110 -6.61 -21.20 14.86
CA GLN A 110 -6.19 -19.87 15.34
C GLN A 110 -5.58 -19.91 16.74
N THR A 111 -5.97 -20.87 17.58
CA THR A 111 -5.45 -20.98 18.95
C THR A 111 -4.17 -21.80 19.07
N GLN A 112 -4.00 -22.82 18.23
CA GLN A 112 -2.87 -23.77 18.28
C GLN A 112 -1.87 -23.57 17.13
N GLY A 113 -2.20 -22.72 16.15
CA GLY A 113 -1.32 -22.39 15.05
C GLY A 113 -0.06 -21.69 15.53
N SER A 114 1.05 -21.97 14.85
CA SER A 114 2.36 -21.42 15.20
C SER A 114 2.73 -20.16 14.42
N SER A 115 1.92 -19.77 13.43
CA SER A 115 2.16 -18.56 12.63
C SER A 115 1.39 -17.37 13.22
N SER A 116 1.99 -16.19 13.11
CA SER A 116 1.32 -14.90 13.33
C SER A 116 0.23 -14.62 12.28
N SER A 117 0.31 -15.24 11.10
CA SER A 117 -0.70 -15.10 10.04
C SER A 117 -1.89 -16.05 10.28
N PRO A 118 -3.12 -15.53 10.47
CA PRO A 118 -4.33 -16.34 10.56
C PRO A 118 -4.54 -17.25 9.34
N MET A 119 -4.19 -16.76 8.15
CA MET A 119 -4.35 -17.50 6.90
C MET A 119 -3.39 -18.69 6.80
N VAL A 120 -2.15 -18.57 7.28
CA VAL A 120 -1.22 -19.71 7.35
C VAL A 120 -1.69 -20.76 8.35
N ASN A 121 -2.23 -20.34 9.50
CA ASN A 121 -2.79 -21.27 10.47
C ASN A 121 -3.96 -22.07 9.89
N ILE A 122 -4.81 -21.45 9.07
CA ILE A 122 -5.88 -22.12 8.32
C ILE A 122 -5.30 -23.11 7.31
N ALA A 123 -4.29 -22.70 6.54
CA ALA A 123 -3.66 -23.57 5.53
C ALA A 123 -3.01 -24.81 6.17
N GLN A 124 -2.34 -24.65 7.31
CA GLN A 124 -1.78 -25.76 8.08
C GLN A 124 -2.88 -26.70 8.61
N ALA A 125 -3.98 -26.15 9.12
CA ALA A 125 -5.12 -26.97 9.55
C ALA A 125 -5.73 -27.73 8.39
N LEU A 126 -5.84 -27.12 7.21
CA LEU A 126 -6.33 -27.77 6.01
C LEU A 126 -5.41 -28.90 5.53
N ASP A 127 -4.09 -28.74 5.64
CA ASP A 127 -3.15 -29.83 5.38
C ASP A 127 -3.40 -31.03 6.31
N ALA A 128 -3.61 -30.78 7.61
CA ALA A 128 -3.97 -31.83 8.56
C ALA A 128 -5.33 -32.48 8.23
N MET A 129 -6.32 -31.70 7.79
CA MET A 129 -7.62 -32.23 7.35
C MET A 129 -7.47 -33.16 6.13
N ILE A 130 -6.61 -32.82 5.17
CA ILE A 130 -6.35 -33.62 3.97
C ILE A 130 -5.58 -34.89 4.34
N GLU A 131 -4.55 -34.79 5.18
CA GLU A 131 -3.74 -35.92 5.63
C GLU A 131 -4.58 -36.95 6.40
N HIS A 132 -5.40 -36.48 7.35
CA HIS A 132 -6.23 -37.32 8.19
C HIS A 132 -7.63 -37.59 7.60
N LYS A 133 -7.95 -37.02 6.44
CA LYS A 133 -9.22 -37.19 5.72
C LYS A 133 -10.45 -36.87 6.57
N THR A 134 -10.37 -35.81 7.36
CA THR A 134 -11.41 -35.40 8.34
C THR A 134 -11.56 -33.88 8.38
N LEU A 135 -12.74 -33.38 8.75
CA LEU A 135 -12.94 -31.96 9.10
C LEU A 135 -12.79 -31.70 10.61
N ASP A 136 -12.78 -32.76 11.42
CA ASP A 136 -12.65 -32.69 12.88
C ASP A 136 -11.19 -32.85 13.29
N LEU A 137 -10.59 -31.76 13.80
CA LEU A 137 -9.21 -31.71 14.27
C LEU A 137 -9.09 -31.80 15.79
N SER A 138 -10.17 -32.07 16.51
CA SER A 138 -10.20 -32.06 17.98
C SER A 138 -9.22 -33.05 18.62
N SER A 139 -8.89 -34.15 17.92
CA SER A 139 -7.91 -35.15 18.36
C SER A 139 -6.48 -34.89 17.86
N ILE A 140 -6.26 -33.85 17.07
CA ILE A 140 -4.98 -33.54 16.41
C ILE A 140 -4.39 -32.29 17.05
N ASN A 141 -3.19 -32.40 17.62
CA ASN A 141 -2.45 -31.25 18.10
C ASN A 141 -1.75 -30.54 16.92
N LEU A 142 -2.30 -29.40 16.49
CA LEU A 142 -1.79 -28.66 15.34
C LEU A 142 -0.40 -28.07 15.56
N ALA A 143 -0.04 -27.73 16.80
CA ALA A 143 1.27 -27.19 17.13
C ALA A 143 2.42 -28.19 16.90
N THR A 144 2.12 -29.49 16.86
CA THR A 144 3.10 -30.56 16.64
C THR A 144 3.08 -31.13 15.22
N GLN A 145 2.14 -30.68 14.37
CA GLN A 145 2.06 -31.16 12.99
C GLN A 145 3.20 -30.59 12.15
N THR A 146 3.74 -31.41 11.25
CA THR A 146 4.75 -30.94 10.29
C THR A 146 4.06 -30.03 9.28
N SER A 147 4.46 -28.77 9.23
CA SER A 147 3.92 -27.81 8.27
C SER A 147 4.81 -27.72 7.03
N ARG A 148 4.21 -27.76 5.83
CA ARG A 148 4.90 -27.38 4.59
C ARG A 148 4.99 -25.85 4.41
N HIS A 149 4.28 -25.11 5.27
CA HIS A 149 4.30 -23.66 5.27
C HIS A 149 5.48 -23.16 6.10
N VAL A 150 6.13 -22.11 5.62
CA VAL A 150 7.18 -21.39 6.34
C VAL A 150 6.62 -20.05 6.79
N SER A 151 7.18 -19.46 7.86
CA SER A 151 6.80 -18.16 8.39
C SER A 151 8.07 -17.46 8.86
N PHE A 152 8.37 -16.29 8.31
CA PHE A 152 9.63 -15.57 8.52
C PHE A 152 9.43 -14.10 8.89
N ASP A 153 8.32 -13.80 9.56
CA ASP A 153 7.94 -12.43 9.94
C ASP A 153 9.04 -11.79 10.80
N GLY A 154 9.60 -10.67 10.31
CA GLY A 154 10.72 -9.97 10.92
C GLY A 154 12.09 -10.67 10.79
N SER A 155 12.14 -11.95 10.43
CA SER A 155 13.40 -12.70 10.32
C SER A 155 14.05 -12.59 8.94
N LEU A 156 13.24 -12.37 7.90
CA LEU A 156 13.69 -12.10 6.53
C LEU A 156 13.38 -10.68 6.10
N LEU A 157 14.17 -10.19 5.15
CA LEU A 157 13.88 -8.97 4.44
C LEU A 157 13.99 -9.25 2.95
N ILE A 158 12.97 -8.87 2.18
CA ILE A 158 12.97 -8.98 0.72
C ILE A 158 13.10 -7.57 0.17
N HIS A 159 14.20 -7.32 -0.55
CA HIS A 159 14.39 -6.10 -1.32
C HIS A 159 14.16 -6.43 -2.79
N GLY A 160 13.27 -5.67 -3.44
CA GLY A 160 13.08 -5.76 -4.87
C GLY A 160 12.80 -4.42 -5.53
N SER A 161 13.03 -4.34 -6.83
CA SER A 161 12.71 -3.16 -7.64
C SER A 161 11.91 -3.46 -8.90
N GLN A 162 11.19 -2.45 -9.39
CA GLN A 162 10.36 -2.48 -10.57
C GLN A 162 10.54 -1.17 -11.33
N SER A 163 10.96 -1.21 -12.58
CA SER A 163 11.06 0.01 -13.40
C SER A 163 9.69 0.50 -13.88
N ASP A 164 9.47 1.82 -13.80
CA ASP A 164 8.32 2.51 -14.38
C ASP A 164 8.69 3.93 -14.81
N ALA A 165 8.80 4.14 -16.12
CA ALA A 165 9.06 5.45 -16.69
C ALA A 165 7.89 6.43 -16.50
N GLY A 166 6.69 5.95 -16.13
CA GLY A 166 5.53 6.79 -15.83
C GLY A 166 5.71 7.67 -14.59
N LEU A 167 6.66 7.33 -13.72
CA LEU A 167 6.95 8.05 -12.47
C LEU A 167 7.90 9.26 -12.66
N ALA A 168 8.59 9.35 -13.80
CA ALA A 168 9.67 10.31 -14.03
C ALA A 168 9.26 11.79 -14.02
N ALA A 169 7.95 12.07 -13.99
CA ALA A 169 7.40 13.42 -13.90
C ALA A 169 6.01 13.42 -13.24
N MET A 170 5.79 12.59 -12.22
CA MET A 170 4.52 12.61 -11.48
C MET A 170 4.33 13.94 -10.75
N LYS A 171 3.09 14.47 -10.76
CA LYS A 171 2.70 15.70 -10.06
C LYS A 171 2.34 15.43 -8.60
N SER A 172 1.69 14.31 -8.33
CA SER A 172 1.29 13.88 -6.99
C SER A 172 1.21 12.36 -6.90
N ILE A 173 1.32 11.85 -5.67
CA ILE A 173 1.26 10.43 -5.36
C ILE A 173 0.77 10.22 -3.93
N ALA A 174 -0.12 9.25 -3.72
CA ALA A 174 -0.71 8.96 -2.42
C ALA A 174 -1.02 7.46 -2.29
N LEU A 175 -0.85 6.90 -1.09
CA LEU A 175 -1.28 5.53 -0.76
C LEU A 175 -2.71 5.56 -0.21
N ASN A 176 -3.55 4.66 -0.69
CA ASN A 176 -4.83 4.33 -0.07
C ASN A 176 -4.61 3.29 1.04
N PRO A 177 -4.80 3.65 2.32
CA PRO A 177 -4.53 2.73 3.42
C PRO A 177 -5.60 1.63 3.59
N ALA A 178 -6.74 1.70 2.90
CA ALA A 178 -7.79 0.68 2.96
C ALA A 178 -7.65 -0.43 1.94
N ASN A 179 -6.88 -0.23 0.87
CA ASN A 179 -6.76 -1.23 -0.20
C ASN A 179 -5.33 -1.41 -0.72
N SER A 180 -4.35 -0.79 -0.05
CA SER A 180 -2.93 -0.89 -0.40
C SER A 180 -2.63 -0.54 -1.86
N ARG A 181 -3.37 0.42 -2.43
CA ARG A 181 -3.09 0.94 -3.78
C ARG A 181 -2.50 2.33 -3.72
N ILE A 182 -1.46 2.56 -4.51
CA ILE A 182 -0.87 3.87 -4.70
C ILE A 182 -1.50 4.50 -5.93
N ILE A 183 -1.98 5.73 -5.78
CA ILE A 183 -2.55 6.54 -6.85
C ILE A 183 -1.59 7.68 -7.13
N TYR A 184 -1.33 7.98 -8.40
CA TYR A 184 -0.48 9.09 -8.79
C TYR A 184 -1.01 9.82 -10.02
N VAL A 185 -0.65 11.10 -10.15
CA VAL A 185 -0.97 11.92 -11.32
C VAL A 185 0.29 12.08 -12.15
N ASP A 186 0.25 11.68 -13.43
CA ASP A 186 1.37 11.89 -14.34
C ASP A 186 1.45 13.34 -14.86
N ALA A 187 2.55 13.68 -15.54
CA ALA A 187 2.75 15.03 -16.10
C ALA A 187 1.64 15.52 -17.05
N ARG A 188 0.79 14.61 -17.56
CA ARG A 188 -0.30 14.89 -18.50
C ARG A 188 -1.68 14.82 -17.82
N ASP A 189 -1.71 14.98 -16.50
CA ASP A 189 -2.93 14.94 -15.67
C ASP A 189 -3.67 13.60 -15.66
N ASN A 190 -3.02 12.51 -16.09
CA ASN A 190 -3.65 11.20 -16.00
C ASN A 190 -3.47 10.63 -14.59
N VAL A 191 -4.58 10.24 -13.98
CA VAL A 191 -4.59 9.46 -12.74
C VAL A 191 -4.25 8.01 -13.06
N ARG A 192 -3.25 7.47 -12.35
CA ARG A 192 -2.74 6.09 -12.48
C ARG A 192 -2.75 5.42 -11.13
N GLU A 193 -2.84 4.09 -11.16
CA GLU A 193 -2.90 3.26 -9.95
C GLU A 193 -1.83 2.17 -10.03
N LEU A 194 -1.15 1.96 -8.91
CA LEU A 194 -0.18 0.91 -8.66
C LEU A 194 -0.72 0.03 -7.54
N ASP A 195 -0.80 -1.27 -7.80
CA ASP A 195 -1.19 -2.24 -6.78
C ASP A 195 0.06 -2.66 -5.99
N THR A 196 0.00 -2.55 -4.67
CA THR A 196 1.10 -2.94 -3.78
C THR A 196 0.81 -4.21 -3.00
N ALA A 197 -0.39 -4.80 -3.12
CA ALA A 197 -0.81 -5.90 -2.25
C ALA A 197 -0.22 -7.25 -2.66
N THR A 198 -0.15 -7.57 -3.96
CA THR A 198 0.41 -8.86 -4.43
C THR A 198 0.91 -8.84 -5.88
N LYS A 199 1.97 -9.63 -6.16
CA LYS A 199 2.32 -10.05 -7.52
C LYS A 199 1.48 -11.21 -8.02
N GLN A 200 1.04 -11.08 -9.26
CA GLN A 200 0.74 -12.20 -10.15
C GLN A 200 2.07 -12.75 -10.66
N SER A 201 2.51 -13.90 -10.14
CA SER A 201 3.37 -14.70 -11.01
C SER A 201 2.54 -15.09 -12.24
N VAL A 202 3.16 -15.10 -13.41
CA VAL A 202 2.55 -15.61 -14.62
C VAL A 202 3.24 -16.92 -14.91
N ALA A 203 2.53 -18.03 -14.74
CA ALA A 203 2.94 -19.31 -15.30
C ALA A 203 1.93 -19.80 -16.36
N ILE A 204 2.42 -19.73 -17.61
CA ILE A 204 2.12 -20.55 -18.80
C ILE A 204 0.99 -20.08 -19.73
N GLY A 205 1.40 -19.63 -20.92
CA GLY A 205 0.57 -19.56 -22.13
C GLY A 205 0.97 -18.42 -23.09
N ALA A 206 2.02 -18.61 -23.88
CA ALA A 206 2.34 -17.69 -24.97
C ALA A 206 1.17 -17.59 -25.96
N SER A 207 0.54 -16.42 -26.06
CA SER A 207 -0.12 -16.01 -27.29
C SER A 207 0.02 -14.50 -27.47
N SER A 208 0.83 -14.17 -28.46
CA SER A 208 0.99 -12.85 -29.04
C SER A 208 -0.34 -12.34 -29.59
N SER A 209 -0.78 -11.16 -29.17
CA SER A 209 -1.69 -10.35 -29.98
C SER A 209 -1.27 -8.89 -29.90
N SER A 210 -0.56 -8.50 -30.94
CA SER A 210 -0.28 -7.14 -31.37
C SER A 210 -1.55 -6.30 -31.48
N PHE A 211 -1.53 -5.09 -30.92
CA PHE A 211 -2.51 -4.06 -31.24
C PHE A 211 -1.84 -2.82 -31.83
N SER A 212 -2.25 -2.53 -33.06
CA SER A 212 -1.85 -1.42 -33.92
C SER A 212 -2.34 -0.08 -33.38
N SER A 213 -1.48 0.92 -33.40
CA SER A 213 -1.82 2.33 -33.21
C SER A 213 -2.69 2.85 -34.36
N ARG A 214 -3.77 3.57 -34.04
CA ARG A 214 -4.43 4.49 -34.97
C ARG A 214 -4.31 5.90 -34.41
N SER A 215 -3.72 6.81 -35.20
CA SER A 215 -3.72 8.25 -34.95
C SER A 215 -5.10 8.83 -35.28
N ILE A 216 -5.48 9.90 -34.58
CA ILE A 216 -6.58 10.79 -34.98
C ILE A 216 -5.99 12.20 -35.04
N ALA A 217 -6.23 12.85 -36.17
CA ALA A 217 -5.73 14.15 -36.55
C ALA A 217 -6.47 15.30 -35.85
N SER A 218 -5.73 16.39 -35.65
CA SER A 218 -6.19 17.72 -35.26
C SER A 218 -6.99 18.40 -36.38
N TYR A 219 -7.91 19.27 -36.00
CA TYR A 219 -8.46 20.31 -36.87
C TYR A 219 -8.31 21.66 -36.15
N ASP A 220 -7.58 22.55 -36.80
CA ASP A 220 -7.65 24.01 -36.66
C ASP A 220 -8.95 24.49 -37.33
N ASP A 221 -9.49 25.61 -36.86
CA ASP A 221 -10.11 26.62 -37.73
C ASP A 221 -10.06 27.97 -36.98
N ASP A 222 -9.45 28.94 -37.66
CA ASP A 222 -9.38 30.35 -37.34
C ASP A 222 -10.76 31.03 -37.47
N ASP A 223 -10.97 32.16 -36.78
CA ASP A 223 -11.46 33.38 -37.43
C ASP A 223 -11.41 34.58 -36.45
N GLU A 224 -10.95 35.69 -37.00
CA GLU A 224 -10.75 37.00 -36.42
C GLU A 224 -12.08 37.74 -36.18
N ASP A 225 -12.10 38.71 -35.26
CA ASP A 225 -12.54 40.08 -35.57
C ASP A 225 -12.33 41.02 -34.37
N GLU A 226 -11.73 42.16 -34.70
CA GLU A 226 -11.38 43.30 -33.87
C GLU A 226 -12.62 44.15 -33.49
N HIS A 227 -12.54 44.94 -32.41
CA HIS A 227 -12.90 46.37 -32.35
C HIS A 227 -12.85 46.95 -30.91
N ASP A 228 -11.85 47.82 -30.72
CA ASP A 228 -11.79 49.15 -30.09
C ASP A 228 -12.53 49.53 -28.78
N ASP A 229 -11.67 49.93 -27.82
CA ASP A 229 -11.60 51.21 -27.08
C ASP A 229 -12.71 51.67 -26.11
N ASP A 230 -12.35 51.81 -24.81
CA ASP A 230 -12.21 53.12 -24.13
C ASP A 230 -12.05 52.99 -22.59
N ASP A 231 -11.26 53.93 -22.04
CA ASP A 231 -10.70 54.01 -20.68
C ASP A 231 -11.70 54.22 -19.54
N HIS A 232 -11.38 53.76 -18.31
CA HIS A 232 -11.36 54.58 -17.08
C HIS A 232 -10.86 53.85 -15.81
N TYR A 233 -10.20 54.63 -14.95
CA TYR A 233 -9.41 54.30 -13.77
C TYR A 233 -10.16 53.66 -12.59
N GLY A 234 -9.47 52.75 -11.88
CA GLY A 234 -9.44 52.64 -10.42
C GLY A 234 -10.69 52.12 -9.71
N GLY A 235 -10.86 50.80 -9.63
CA GLY A 235 -11.89 50.17 -8.81
C GLY A 235 -11.73 48.65 -8.73
N ASN A 236 -12.05 48.09 -7.57
CA ASN A 236 -12.00 46.66 -7.21
C ASN A 236 -12.33 45.70 -8.38
N ALA A 237 -11.35 44.87 -8.77
CA ALA A 237 -11.37 44.03 -9.98
C ALA A 237 -12.57 43.06 -10.07
N ASN A 238 -13.17 42.70 -8.93
CA ASN A 238 -14.29 41.76 -8.84
C ASN A 238 -15.64 42.31 -9.35
N LYS A 239 -15.68 43.52 -9.93
CA LYS A 239 -16.90 44.17 -10.45
C LYS A 239 -16.77 44.78 -11.86
N LEU A 240 -15.70 44.45 -12.60
CA LEU A 240 -15.57 44.91 -13.99
C LEU A 240 -16.51 44.12 -14.92
N PRO A 241 -17.28 44.78 -15.80
CA PRO A 241 -17.98 44.10 -16.89
C PRO A 241 -16.93 43.40 -17.77
N GLY A 242 -17.00 42.06 -17.85
CA GLY A 242 -16.01 41.25 -18.59
C GLY A 242 -14.94 40.57 -17.73
N TYR A 243 -14.87 40.83 -16.41
CA TYR A 243 -14.04 40.01 -15.51
C TYR A 243 -14.69 38.63 -15.34
N GLN A 244 -14.27 37.68 -16.17
CA GLN A 244 -14.56 36.27 -15.96
C GLN A 244 -13.58 35.76 -14.91
N GLN A 245 -14.11 35.21 -13.81
CA GLN A 245 -13.31 34.48 -12.84
C GLN A 245 -12.51 33.42 -13.61
N ASP A 246 -11.19 33.38 -13.44
CA ASP A 246 -10.36 32.36 -14.08
C ASP A 246 -10.75 30.98 -13.56
N THR A 247 -11.52 30.26 -14.36
CA THR A 247 -11.90 28.87 -14.10
C THR A 247 -10.93 27.90 -14.75
N SER A 248 -9.86 28.39 -15.41
CA SER A 248 -8.83 27.52 -15.95
C SER A 248 -8.03 26.93 -14.81
N ASN A 249 -7.81 25.63 -14.88
CA ASN A 249 -7.22 24.90 -13.77
C ASN A 249 -6.29 23.79 -14.25
N THR A 250 -5.40 23.37 -13.36
CA THR A 250 -4.59 22.17 -13.52
C THR A 250 -4.75 21.29 -12.29
N LEU A 251 -4.74 19.97 -12.53
CA LEU A 251 -4.79 19.00 -11.45
C LEU A 251 -3.43 18.97 -10.75
N LYS A 252 -3.41 19.37 -9.49
CA LYS A 252 -2.22 19.40 -8.65
C LYS A 252 -2.04 18.09 -7.89
N GLU A 253 -3.09 17.70 -7.15
CA GLU A 253 -3.03 16.59 -6.20
C GLU A 253 -4.26 15.70 -6.30
N VAL A 254 -4.06 14.38 -6.18
CA VAL A 254 -5.13 13.38 -6.02
C VAL A 254 -4.84 12.53 -4.79
N VAL A 255 -5.79 12.49 -3.87
CA VAL A 255 -5.74 11.63 -2.68
C VAL A 255 -6.95 10.69 -2.68
N PRO A 256 -6.77 9.37 -2.52
CA PRO A 256 -7.88 8.42 -2.48
C PRO A 256 -8.82 8.66 -1.30
N ALA A 257 -10.11 8.36 -1.48
CA ALA A 257 -11.03 8.13 -0.36
C ALA A 257 -11.04 6.64 0.01
N LEU A 258 -11.37 6.30 1.28
CA LEU A 258 -11.36 4.90 1.73
C LEU A 258 -12.39 4.00 1.06
N ASN A 259 -13.45 4.57 0.50
CA ASN A 259 -14.49 3.80 -0.17
C ASN A 259 -14.04 3.16 -1.49
N SER A 260 -12.79 3.39 -1.92
CA SER A 260 -12.16 2.84 -3.12
C SER A 260 -12.80 3.24 -4.45
N VAL A 261 -13.80 4.14 -4.42
CA VAL A 261 -14.53 4.60 -5.62
C VAL A 261 -14.38 6.11 -5.85
N GLN A 262 -14.11 6.87 -4.80
CA GLN A 262 -13.91 8.31 -4.84
C GLN A 262 -12.47 8.71 -4.51
N SER A 263 -12.14 9.94 -4.88
CA SER A 263 -10.88 10.61 -4.57
C SER A 263 -11.14 12.10 -4.33
N TYR A 264 -10.34 12.70 -3.46
CA TYR A 264 -10.19 14.14 -3.37
C TYR A 264 -9.22 14.60 -4.46
N LYS A 265 -9.64 15.60 -5.23
CA LYS A 265 -8.84 16.21 -6.30
C LYS A 265 -8.66 17.69 -5.99
N LEU A 266 -7.41 18.13 -5.97
CA LEU A 266 -7.04 19.53 -5.77
C LEU A 266 -6.66 20.14 -7.10
N TYR A 267 -7.41 21.15 -7.50
CA TYR A 267 -7.15 21.95 -8.70
C TYR A 267 -6.62 23.31 -8.30
N GLU A 268 -5.58 23.77 -9.00
CA GLU A 268 -5.03 25.12 -8.83
C GLU A 268 -5.23 25.95 -10.11
N PRO A 269 -5.38 27.29 -9.98
CA PRO A 269 -5.54 28.16 -11.14
C PRO A 269 -4.28 28.18 -11.99
N ASN A 270 -4.44 28.28 -13.31
CA ASN A 270 -3.30 28.53 -14.21
C ASN A 270 -2.86 29.99 -14.20
N GLY A 271 -3.77 30.90 -13.87
CA GLY A 271 -3.53 32.33 -13.75
C GLY A 271 -3.35 32.80 -12.31
N VAL A 272 -3.82 34.03 -12.06
CA VAL A 272 -3.66 34.70 -10.76
C VAL A 272 -4.63 34.11 -9.74
N ARG A 273 -4.14 33.81 -8.52
CA ARG A 273 -4.96 33.33 -7.40
C ARG A 273 -5.83 34.46 -6.84
N ASN A 274 -7.12 34.20 -6.64
CA ASN A 274 -7.96 35.11 -5.88
C ASN A 274 -7.81 34.83 -4.39
N GLN A 275 -7.49 35.86 -3.61
CA GLN A 275 -7.38 35.73 -2.16
C GLN A 275 -8.74 35.39 -1.54
N SER A 276 -8.81 34.25 -0.84
CA SER A 276 -9.98 33.84 -0.08
C SER A 276 -9.58 32.93 1.08
N PHE A 277 -10.15 33.20 2.25
CA PHE A 277 -10.00 32.38 3.46
C PHE A 277 -11.19 31.46 3.71
N VAL A 278 -12.11 31.33 2.76
CA VAL A 278 -13.31 30.50 2.91
C VAL A 278 -13.57 29.71 1.63
N CYS A 279 -14.38 28.67 1.69
CA CYS A 279 -14.94 28.07 0.47
C CYS A 279 -15.91 29.08 -0.16
N ASN A 280 -15.67 29.42 -1.42
CA ASN A 280 -16.62 30.16 -2.23
C ASN A 280 -17.77 29.25 -2.67
N THR A 281 -18.90 29.86 -3.05
CA THR A 281 -20.07 29.11 -3.55
C THR A 281 -19.91 28.64 -5.00
N THR A 282 -18.98 29.25 -5.76
CA THR A 282 -18.70 28.97 -7.16
C THR A 282 -17.21 29.15 -7.45
N GLY A 283 -16.68 28.43 -8.43
CA GLY A 283 -15.29 28.58 -8.90
C GLY A 283 -14.84 27.42 -9.79
N GLY A 284 -13.60 27.48 -10.26
CA GLY A 284 -12.93 26.40 -11.00
C GLY A 284 -11.86 25.66 -10.20
N ASN A 285 -11.39 26.22 -9.09
CA ASN A 285 -10.23 25.72 -8.34
C ASN A 285 -10.61 25.37 -6.90
N GLY A 286 -9.78 24.54 -6.27
CA GLY A 286 -9.96 24.08 -4.90
C GLY A 286 -10.10 22.57 -4.80
N ILE A 287 -10.78 22.10 -3.77
CA ILE A 287 -10.88 20.67 -3.44
C ILE A 287 -12.22 20.13 -3.90
N PHE A 288 -12.18 18.99 -4.59
CA PHE A 288 -13.36 18.30 -5.11
C PHE A 288 -13.35 16.85 -4.67
N LEU A 289 -14.47 16.37 -4.13
CA LEU A 289 -14.70 14.96 -3.89
C LEU A 289 -15.48 14.42 -5.07
N THR A 290 -14.88 13.52 -5.84
CA THR A 290 -15.49 12.98 -7.05
C THR A 290 -15.03 11.54 -7.28
N SER A 291 -15.61 10.84 -8.26
CA SER A 291 -15.13 9.50 -8.61
C SER A 291 -13.66 9.55 -9.00
N LEU A 292 -12.94 8.50 -8.62
CA LEU A 292 -11.57 8.28 -9.05
C LEU A 292 -11.45 8.31 -10.59
N GLN A 293 -12.48 7.82 -11.28
CA GLN A 293 -12.58 7.78 -12.73
C GLN A 293 -13.22 9.04 -13.34
N ASP A 294 -13.79 9.92 -12.50
CA ASP A 294 -14.49 11.11 -12.97
C ASP A 294 -13.53 12.10 -13.64
N LYS A 295 -14.04 12.78 -14.66
CA LYS A 295 -13.38 13.85 -15.40
C LYS A 295 -13.98 15.22 -15.05
N THR A 296 -15.09 15.28 -14.32
CA THR A 296 -15.77 16.54 -14.02
C THR A 296 -15.00 17.31 -12.95
N GLY A 297 -14.57 18.51 -13.32
CA GLY A 297 -13.68 19.39 -12.54
C GLY A 297 -12.86 20.32 -13.45
N ASN A 298 -12.66 19.92 -14.71
CA ASN A 298 -12.00 20.74 -15.72
C ASN A 298 -13.02 21.16 -16.81
N PRO A 299 -13.29 22.45 -17.03
CA PRO A 299 -14.13 22.92 -18.13
C PRO A 299 -13.53 22.62 -19.52
N ASN A 300 -12.23 22.32 -19.61
CA ASN A 300 -11.59 21.78 -20.80
C ASN A 300 -11.67 20.24 -20.79
N THR A 301 -12.77 19.74 -21.33
CA THR A 301 -13.01 18.34 -21.67
C THR A 301 -11.90 17.81 -22.59
N ASN A 302 -10.81 17.22 -22.06
CA ASN A 302 -9.95 16.26 -22.81
C ASN A 302 -8.89 15.50 -21.99
N VAL A 303 -8.98 15.41 -20.66
CA VAL A 303 -8.11 14.48 -19.91
C VAL A 303 -8.73 13.08 -19.95
N ALA A 304 -8.17 12.20 -20.79
CA ALA A 304 -8.57 10.81 -20.84
C ALA A 304 -7.99 10.05 -19.64
N VAL A 305 -8.82 9.74 -18.63
CA VAL A 305 -8.52 8.61 -17.73
C VAL A 305 -8.53 7.35 -18.61
N ARG A 306 -7.35 6.98 -19.13
CA ARG A 306 -7.17 5.68 -19.75
C ARG A 306 -7.26 4.67 -18.61
N ALA A 307 -8.36 3.93 -18.54
CA ALA A 307 -8.34 2.63 -17.90
C ALA A 307 -7.08 1.91 -18.40
N THR A 308 -6.18 1.63 -17.47
CA THR A 308 -4.80 1.21 -17.67
C THR A 308 -4.62 0.25 -18.86
N THR A 309 -3.75 0.59 -19.82
CA THR A 309 -3.10 -0.44 -20.66
C THR A 309 -1.82 -0.99 -20.01
N ARG A 310 -1.39 -0.45 -18.86
CA ARG A 310 -0.30 -1.00 -18.05
C ARG A 310 -0.67 -0.95 -16.57
N LYS A 311 -1.14 -2.07 -16.02
CA LYS A 311 -1.11 -2.30 -14.57
C LYS A 311 0.36 -2.61 -14.25
N LEU A 312 1.09 -1.65 -13.69
CA LEU A 312 2.37 -1.95 -13.09
C LEU A 312 2.07 -2.65 -11.75
N GLN A 313 2.56 -3.86 -11.59
CA GLN A 313 2.44 -4.63 -10.34
C GLN A 313 3.80 -4.62 -9.66
N ILE A 314 3.82 -4.31 -8.37
CA ILE A 314 5.03 -4.45 -7.58
C ILE A 314 5.15 -5.93 -7.19
N ASP A 315 6.38 -6.48 -7.23
CA ASP A 315 6.67 -7.85 -6.77
C ASP A 315 6.62 -7.98 -5.24
N ALA A 316 5.65 -7.32 -4.59
CA ALA A 316 5.49 -7.29 -3.15
C ALA A 316 4.56 -8.41 -2.66
N TYR A 317 4.70 -8.74 -1.37
CA TYR A 317 4.02 -9.85 -0.72
C TYR A 317 2.83 -9.31 0.10
N GLY A 318 1.71 -10.04 0.08
CA GLY A 318 0.57 -9.84 0.99
C GLY A 318 0.62 -10.85 2.14
N GLY A 319 -0.35 -10.81 3.06
CA GLY A 319 -0.38 -11.72 4.21
C GLY A 319 -0.88 -13.14 3.93
N ALA A 320 -1.44 -13.37 2.74
CA ALA A 320 -1.66 -14.71 2.19
C ALA A 320 -1.12 -14.83 0.78
N SER A 321 -0.18 -15.73 0.65
CA SER A 321 0.91 -15.48 -0.28
C SER A 321 1.49 -16.80 -0.76
N GLY A 322 0.59 -17.68 -1.16
CA GLY A 322 0.91 -18.83 -1.99
C GLY A 322 0.56 -18.58 -3.45
N SER A 323 -0.54 -19.13 -3.95
CA SER A 323 -0.80 -19.22 -5.38
C SER A 323 -1.06 -17.87 -6.03
N GLU A 324 -0.80 -17.84 -7.34
CA GLU A 324 -1.05 -16.69 -8.22
C GLU A 324 -2.52 -16.36 -8.29
N LEU A 325 -2.95 -15.23 -7.75
CA LEU A 325 -4.33 -14.81 -7.92
C LEU A 325 -4.58 -14.36 -9.37
N PRO A 326 -5.68 -14.78 -10.00
CA PRO A 326 -6.04 -14.31 -11.33
C PRO A 326 -6.22 -12.78 -11.33
N VAL A 327 -5.96 -12.15 -12.48
CA VAL A 327 -6.28 -10.73 -12.66
C VAL A 327 -7.79 -10.58 -12.67
N THR A 328 -8.42 -10.39 -11.52
CA THR A 328 -9.79 -9.87 -11.50
C THR A 328 -9.74 -8.41 -11.95
N PRO A 329 -10.45 -8.04 -13.04
CA PRO A 329 -10.69 -6.64 -13.32
C PRO A 329 -11.37 -6.05 -12.07
N PRO A 330 -11.00 -4.84 -11.60
CA PRO A 330 -11.84 -4.17 -10.62
C PRO A 330 -13.26 -4.14 -11.20
N PRO A 331 -14.29 -4.54 -10.43
CA PRO A 331 -15.66 -4.50 -10.93
C PRO A 331 -15.97 -3.08 -11.41
N ALA A 332 -16.84 -2.96 -12.42
CA ALA A 332 -17.32 -1.66 -12.87
C ALA A 332 -17.75 -0.85 -11.64
N PRO A 333 -17.29 0.40 -11.48
CA PRO A 333 -17.60 1.17 -10.29
C PRO A 333 -19.11 1.20 -10.11
N PRO A 334 -19.60 0.99 -8.88
CA PRO A 334 -21.03 0.96 -8.64
C PRO A 334 -21.63 2.31 -9.05
N THR A 335 -22.85 2.28 -9.56
CA THR A 335 -23.66 3.46 -9.92
C THR A 335 -24.19 4.22 -8.68
N VAL A 336 -23.40 4.26 -7.59
CA VAL A 336 -23.69 5.12 -6.45
C VAL A 336 -23.72 6.56 -6.97
N PRO A 337 -24.70 7.39 -6.58
CA PRO A 337 -24.66 8.81 -6.90
C PRO A 337 -23.37 9.35 -6.29
N LEU A 338 -22.39 9.66 -7.14
CA LEU A 338 -21.16 10.29 -6.71
C LEU A 338 -21.56 11.65 -6.13
N SER A 339 -21.42 11.82 -4.82
CA SER A 339 -21.55 13.14 -4.22
C SER A 339 -20.41 13.99 -4.78
N ALA A 340 -20.70 14.84 -5.77
CA ALA A 340 -19.80 15.87 -6.23
C ALA A 340 -19.84 17.01 -5.19
N SER A 341 -19.12 16.81 -4.09
CA SER A 341 -18.90 17.89 -3.10
C SER A 341 -17.71 18.71 -3.55
N SER A 342 -17.73 20.02 -3.28
CA SER A 342 -16.64 20.93 -3.64
C SER A 342 -16.45 22.02 -2.59
N CYS A 343 -15.20 22.43 -2.42
CA CYS A 343 -14.82 23.65 -1.73
C CYS A 343 -13.99 24.50 -2.70
N TYR A 344 -14.61 25.54 -3.25
CA TYR A 344 -13.95 26.42 -4.21
C TYR A 344 -13.02 27.39 -3.50
N ASN A 345 -11.71 27.29 -3.72
CA ASN A 345 -10.72 28.23 -3.19
C ASN A 345 -9.40 28.09 -3.96
N ASP A 346 -8.87 29.20 -4.45
CA ASP A 346 -7.65 29.26 -5.27
C ASP A 346 -6.35 29.09 -4.47
N ASN A 347 -6.42 29.15 -3.13
CA ASN A 347 -5.27 29.27 -2.24
C ASN A 347 -4.90 27.95 -1.55
N PHE A 348 -5.60 26.85 -1.84
CA PHE A 348 -5.21 25.55 -1.30
C PHE A 348 -3.87 25.10 -1.89
N GLU A 349 -2.96 24.68 -1.00
CA GLU A 349 -1.64 24.18 -1.38
C GLU A 349 -1.61 22.65 -1.45
N TRP A 350 -2.12 21.97 -0.42
CA TRP A 350 -2.22 20.51 -0.32
C TRP A 350 -3.35 20.11 0.62
N MET A 351 -3.71 18.83 0.60
CA MET A 351 -4.73 18.24 1.47
C MET A 351 -4.33 16.90 2.09
N HIS A 352 -4.78 16.66 3.31
CA HIS A 352 -4.58 15.40 4.02
C HIS A 352 -5.89 14.94 4.69
N PRO A 353 -6.52 13.85 4.21
CA PRO A 353 -7.70 13.27 4.84
C PRO A 353 -7.34 12.62 6.19
N LEU A 354 -8.17 12.88 7.19
CA LEU A 354 -8.18 12.24 8.51
C LEU A 354 -9.27 11.18 8.50
N TYR A 355 -8.94 10.05 7.90
CA TYR A 355 -9.89 9.00 7.54
C TYR A 355 -10.70 8.44 8.72
N GLN A 356 -10.10 8.30 9.91
CA GLN A 356 -10.79 7.80 11.11
C GLN A 356 -11.73 8.84 11.72
N GLN A 357 -11.51 10.13 11.43
CA GLN A 357 -12.34 11.23 11.94
C GLN A 357 -13.44 11.65 10.96
N GLY A 358 -13.40 11.20 9.71
CA GLY A 358 -14.32 11.67 8.67
C GLY A 358 -14.13 13.15 8.32
N THR A 359 -12.93 13.69 8.53
CA THR A 359 -12.57 15.08 8.21
C THR A 359 -11.27 15.13 7.41
N MET A 360 -10.85 16.31 6.97
CA MET A 360 -9.56 16.54 6.34
C MET A 360 -8.93 17.83 6.84
N ILE A 361 -7.60 17.88 6.80
CA ILE A 361 -6.83 19.10 6.99
C ILE A 361 -6.28 19.52 5.63
N ALA A 362 -6.41 20.79 5.29
CA ALA A 362 -5.82 21.37 4.10
C ALA A 362 -5.03 22.62 4.47
N LYS A 363 -3.92 22.85 3.75
CA LYS A 363 -3.14 24.07 3.89
C LYS A 363 -3.62 25.13 2.89
N LEU A 364 -3.85 26.33 3.38
CA LEU A 364 -4.02 27.53 2.56
C LEU A 364 -2.72 28.32 2.60
N ASP A 365 -2.16 28.58 1.41
CA ASP A 365 -1.05 29.50 1.20
C ASP A 365 -1.60 30.92 1.12
N ASP A 366 -1.23 31.79 2.06
CA ASP A 366 -1.76 33.16 2.12
C ASP A 366 -1.12 34.09 1.08
N GLY A 367 -0.04 33.67 0.39
CA GLY A 367 0.55 34.25 -0.82
C GLY A 367 0.99 35.72 -0.82
N LEU A 368 0.41 36.60 0.01
CA LEU A 368 0.47 38.07 -0.08
C LEU A 368 0.20 38.82 1.26
N ASN A 369 -0.24 38.18 2.36
CA ASN A 369 -0.56 38.85 3.64
C ASN A 369 0.33 38.39 4.84
N ALA A 370 0.39 39.24 5.87
CA ALA A 370 1.31 39.12 7.02
C ALA A 370 0.93 38.08 8.11
N ASN A 371 -0.15 37.30 7.90
CA ASN A 371 -0.70 36.43 8.94
C ASN A 371 -0.32 34.94 8.79
N GLY A 372 0.58 34.61 7.86
CA GLY A 372 1.13 33.26 7.69
C GLY A 372 0.17 32.27 7.02
N ASP A 373 0.73 31.14 6.59
CA ASP A 373 -0.04 30.02 6.01
C ASP A 373 -1.00 29.44 7.05
N GLN A 374 -2.12 28.85 6.62
CA GLN A 374 -3.14 28.33 7.54
C GLN A 374 -3.43 26.86 7.31
N LEU A 375 -3.53 26.09 8.39
CA LEU A 375 -4.18 24.79 8.40
C LEU A 375 -5.67 24.98 8.65
N ARG A 376 -6.49 24.35 7.80
CA ARG A 376 -7.95 24.43 7.84
C ARG A 376 -8.55 23.04 7.87
N ARG A 377 -9.57 22.88 8.71
CA ARG A 377 -10.32 21.63 8.80
C ARG A 377 -11.55 21.70 7.88
N LEU A 378 -11.82 20.62 7.16
CA LEU A 378 -13.02 20.46 6.34
C LEU A 378 -13.68 19.11 6.67
N ASP A 379 -15.01 19.05 6.54
CA ASP A 379 -15.75 17.79 6.55
C ASP A 379 -15.39 16.96 5.31
N ALA A 380 -15.03 15.69 5.48
CA ALA A 380 -14.52 14.89 4.36
C ALA A 380 -15.62 14.47 3.37
N THR A 381 -16.89 14.56 3.73
CA THR A 381 -18.01 14.12 2.87
C THR A 381 -18.58 15.28 2.07
N THR A 382 -18.77 16.42 2.73
CA THR A 382 -19.40 17.62 2.17
C THR A 382 -18.39 18.66 1.72
N LEU A 383 -17.12 18.52 2.12
CA LEU A 383 -16.06 19.53 1.94
C LEU A 383 -16.41 20.89 2.54
N SER A 384 -17.34 20.95 3.49
CA SER A 384 -17.61 22.20 4.21
C SER A 384 -16.40 22.57 5.08
N MET A 385 -15.82 23.73 4.82
CA MET A 385 -14.72 24.26 5.62
C MET A 385 -15.23 24.76 6.98
N GLU A 386 -14.62 24.26 8.03
CA GLU A 386 -14.97 24.61 9.41
C GLU A 386 -14.32 25.95 9.82
N SER A 387 -14.80 26.51 10.93
CA SER A 387 -14.20 27.70 11.55
C SER A 387 -12.91 27.39 12.32
N ILE A 388 -12.49 26.13 12.36
CA ILE A 388 -11.30 25.66 13.07
C ILE A 388 -10.07 25.91 12.18
N THR A 389 -9.07 26.61 12.73
CA THR A 389 -7.85 26.97 12.02
C THR A 389 -6.64 26.99 12.94
N TYR A 390 -5.47 26.70 12.37
CA TYR A 390 -4.17 26.91 13.00
C TYR A 390 -3.29 27.71 12.03
N THR A 391 -2.67 28.77 12.53
CA THR A 391 -1.74 29.62 11.76
C THR A 391 -0.33 29.05 11.89
N LEU A 392 0.31 28.80 10.75
CA LEU A 392 1.70 28.37 10.69
C LEU A 392 2.63 29.58 10.75
N ASP A 393 3.68 29.47 11.56
CA ASP A 393 4.80 30.40 11.51
C ASP A 393 5.57 30.23 10.17
N SER A 394 6.26 31.27 9.71
CA SER A 394 6.89 31.27 8.38
C SER A 394 7.95 30.17 8.17
N ASP A 395 8.54 29.69 9.27
CA ASP A 395 9.55 28.64 9.34
C ASP A 395 8.94 27.23 9.56
N GLU A 396 7.64 27.12 9.85
CA GLU A 396 6.93 25.85 10.01
C GLU A 396 6.55 25.24 8.65
N LYS A 397 7.42 24.37 8.14
CA LYS A 397 7.27 23.78 6.79
C LYS A 397 6.86 22.32 6.79
N THR A 398 7.29 21.54 7.79
CA THR A 398 7.05 20.09 7.80
C THR A 398 5.94 19.73 8.76
N ILE A 399 4.91 19.04 8.27
CA ILE A 399 3.75 18.61 9.06
C ILE A 399 3.65 17.10 8.95
N VAL A 400 3.68 16.43 10.10
CA VAL A 400 3.60 14.98 10.21
C VAL A 400 2.27 14.63 10.86
N PHE A 401 1.50 13.73 10.26
CA PHE A 401 0.20 13.30 10.76
C PHE A 401 0.34 12.00 11.55
N SER A 402 -0.36 11.89 12.69
CA SER A 402 -0.42 10.64 13.46
C SER A 402 -1.31 9.63 12.74
N LYS A 403 -0.97 8.33 12.85
CA LYS A 403 -1.67 7.25 12.12
C LYS A 403 -3.08 6.96 12.65
N ASP A 404 -3.37 7.42 13.86
CA ASP A 404 -4.70 7.42 14.49
C ASP A 404 -5.49 8.70 14.20
N ASP A 405 -4.95 9.57 13.34
CA ASP A 405 -5.51 10.85 12.89
C ASP A 405 -5.77 11.88 14.00
N ASN A 406 -5.32 11.66 15.24
CA ASN A 406 -5.65 12.50 16.39
C ASN A 406 -4.72 13.71 16.58
N GLU A 407 -3.51 13.65 16.05
CA GLU A 407 -2.47 14.65 16.30
C GLU A 407 -1.66 14.94 15.03
N ILE A 408 -1.17 16.17 14.92
CA ILE A 408 -0.11 16.53 13.98
C ILE A 408 1.10 17.03 14.75
N LEU A 409 2.28 16.76 14.22
CA LEU A 409 3.54 17.33 14.68
C LEU A 409 4.01 18.35 13.63
N ILE A 410 4.20 19.59 14.07
CA ILE A 410 4.68 20.69 13.24
C ILE A 410 6.16 20.90 13.55
N ILE A 411 6.98 20.82 12.51
CA ILE A 411 8.44 20.93 12.59
C ILE A 411 8.87 22.18 11.81
N SER A 412 9.65 23.01 12.49
CA SER A 412 10.22 24.23 11.92
C SER A 412 11.58 23.96 11.26
N ASP A 413 11.86 24.67 10.17
CA ASP A 413 13.18 24.75 9.53
C ASP A 413 14.21 25.49 10.40
N ASN A 414 13.74 26.36 11.32
CA ASN A 414 14.59 26.89 12.37
C ASN A 414 14.90 25.77 13.37
N ARG A 415 16.10 25.19 13.24
CA ARG A 415 16.59 24.08 14.06
C ARG A 415 16.68 24.38 15.56
N GLN A 416 16.52 25.62 16.00
CA GLN A 416 16.45 25.97 17.43
C GLN A 416 15.04 25.91 18.00
N SER A 417 14.02 25.86 17.14
CA SER A 417 12.63 25.75 17.54
C SER A 417 12.27 24.30 17.85
N ALA A 418 11.60 24.11 18.98
CA ALA A 418 10.99 22.85 19.35
C ALA A 418 9.81 22.52 18.42
N PRO A 419 9.59 21.24 18.04
CA PRO A 419 8.41 20.86 17.30
C PRO A 419 7.15 20.95 18.20
N LYS A 420 6.03 21.36 17.59
CA LYS A 420 4.76 21.59 18.26
C LYS A 420 3.80 20.44 17.97
N LEU A 421 3.16 19.89 19.00
CA LEU A 421 2.06 18.94 18.84
C LEU A 421 0.75 19.69 18.78
N VAL A 422 -0.11 19.37 17.81
CA VAL A 422 -1.42 20.02 17.65
C VAL A 422 -2.49 18.93 17.53
N GLU A 423 -3.59 19.08 18.25
CA GLU A 423 -4.74 18.16 18.16
C GLU A 423 -5.51 18.40 16.86
N THR A 424 -5.79 17.36 16.08
CA THR A 424 -6.42 17.51 14.76
C THR A 424 -7.90 17.95 14.81
N LYS A 425 -8.60 17.60 15.89
CA LYS A 425 -10.03 17.88 16.05
C LYS A 425 -10.30 19.38 16.30
N THR A 426 -9.44 20.02 17.08
CA THR A 426 -9.59 21.41 17.53
C THR A 426 -8.54 22.34 16.93
N LEU A 427 -7.50 21.79 16.29
CA LEU A 427 -6.30 22.49 15.85
C LEU A 427 -5.66 23.33 16.96
N THR A 428 -5.73 22.85 18.20
CA THR A 428 -5.11 23.51 19.36
C THR A 428 -3.74 22.91 19.66
N GLU A 429 -2.75 23.79 19.82
CA GLU A 429 -1.40 23.43 20.24
C GLU A 429 -1.39 22.87 21.67
N ARG A 430 -0.67 21.75 21.83
CA ARG A 430 -0.23 21.18 23.10
C ARG A 430 1.16 21.72 23.43
N LEU A 431 1.58 21.57 24.69
CA LEU A 431 2.93 21.97 25.09
C LEU A 431 4.00 21.38 24.15
N ALA A 432 4.89 22.23 23.65
CA ALA A 432 5.96 21.87 22.72
C ALA A 432 6.88 20.79 23.31
N LEU A 433 7.45 19.96 22.44
CA LEU A 433 8.41 18.94 22.86
C LEU A 433 9.74 19.61 23.24
N ASN A 434 10.43 19.12 24.26
CA ASN A 434 11.71 19.72 24.67
C ASN A 434 12.89 19.14 23.87
N ILE A 435 12.81 19.20 22.55
CA ILE A 435 13.80 18.65 21.61
C ILE A 435 13.99 19.66 20.47
N THR A 436 15.24 19.99 20.16
CA THR A 436 15.62 20.86 19.04
C THR A 436 16.39 20.06 17.98
N ASP A 437 16.82 20.72 16.91
CA ASP A 437 17.58 20.13 15.81
C ASP A 437 16.85 18.98 15.07
N VAL A 438 15.52 19.03 15.08
CA VAL A 438 14.68 18.02 14.43
C VAL A 438 14.73 18.22 12.92
N LEU A 439 15.18 17.19 12.20
CA LEU A 439 15.18 17.12 10.73
C LEU A 439 13.87 16.57 10.19
N ASN A 440 13.41 15.47 10.76
CA ASN A 440 12.22 14.76 10.37
C ASN A 440 11.72 13.95 11.57
N ALA A 441 10.47 13.48 11.54
CA ALA A 441 9.92 12.65 12.60
C ALA A 441 8.79 11.78 12.07
N SER A 442 8.44 10.75 12.84
CA SER A 442 7.25 9.95 12.60
C SER A 442 6.64 9.46 13.91
N PHE A 443 5.32 9.40 13.95
CA PHE A 443 4.59 8.87 15.10
C PHE A 443 4.77 7.36 15.19
N ALA A 444 5.19 6.89 16.35
CA ALA A 444 5.43 5.49 16.66
C ALA A 444 4.38 4.93 17.64
N SER A 445 4.37 3.60 17.78
CA SER A 445 3.48 2.89 18.69
C SER A 445 3.69 3.29 20.15
N GLY A 446 2.66 3.08 20.98
CA GLY A 446 2.73 3.33 22.42
C GLY A 446 2.86 4.81 22.81
N GLY A 447 2.36 5.73 21.97
CA GLY A 447 2.41 7.17 22.25
C GLY A 447 3.81 7.77 22.15
N GLN A 448 4.67 7.18 21.31
CA GLN A 448 6.04 7.62 21.09
C GLN A 448 6.17 8.38 19.76
N ILE A 449 7.27 9.11 19.60
CA ILE A 449 7.68 9.75 18.36
C ILE A 449 9.13 9.33 18.09
N ALA A 450 9.40 8.84 16.89
CA ALA A 450 10.75 8.64 16.40
C ALA A 450 11.19 9.93 15.69
N ILE A 451 12.32 10.51 16.09
CA ILE A 451 12.79 11.83 15.65
C ILE A 451 14.19 11.67 15.07
N ALA A 452 14.37 12.10 13.82
CA ALA A 452 15.68 12.22 13.18
C ALA A 452 16.28 13.60 13.48
N LEU A 453 17.50 13.61 14.01
CA LEU A 453 18.24 14.83 14.32
C LEU A 453 19.16 15.20 13.16
N ALA A 454 19.22 16.50 12.81
CA ALA A 454 19.96 16.96 11.63
C ALA A 454 21.48 16.90 11.83
N SER A 455 21.98 17.29 12.99
CA SER A 455 23.43 17.43 13.25
C SER A 455 24.12 16.13 13.66
N GLU A 456 23.39 15.15 14.21
CA GLU A 456 23.97 13.94 14.81
C GLU A 456 23.87 12.68 13.94
N ASN A 457 23.24 12.73 12.75
CA ASN A 457 22.91 11.54 11.94
C ASN A 457 22.31 10.42 12.80
N LYS A 458 21.29 10.77 13.59
CA LYS A 458 20.78 9.93 14.67
C LYS A 458 19.27 9.96 14.69
N ILE A 459 18.67 8.84 15.05
CA ILE A 459 17.26 8.77 15.40
C ILE A 459 17.14 8.54 16.91
N ILE A 460 16.27 9.31 17.54
CA ILE A 460 15.89 9.14 18.94
C ILE A 460 14.41 8.79 19.04
N TRP A 461 14.04 8.06 20.09
CA TRP A 461 12.64 7.90 20.48
C TRP A 461 12.34 8.80 21.65
N THR A 462 11.15 9.36 21.67
CA THR A 462 10.65 10.14 22.81
C THR A 462 9.16 9.89 23.03
N ASP A 463 8.64 10.24 24.20
CA ASP A 463 7.21 10.25 24.46
C ASP A 463 6.56 11.54 23.90
N LYS A 464 5.23 11.58 23.92
CA LYS A 464 4.46 12.79 23.54
C LYS A 464 4.26 13.77 24.72
N ALA A 465 4.95 13.57 25.85
CA ALA A 465 4.71 14.35 27.06
C ALA A 465 5.52 15.66 27.04
N PRO A 466 5.06 16.73 27.71
CA PRO A 466 5.75 18.04 27.68
C PRO A 466 7.19 18.01 28.22
N ASN A 467 7.49 17.05 29.10
CA ASN A 467 8.81 16.83 29.68
C ASN A 467 9.46 15.59 29.05
N THR A 468 9.48 15.57 27.71
CA THR A 468 9.97 14.48 26.87
C THR A 468 11.31 13.94 27.34
N GLN A 469 11.33 12.68 27.76
CA GLN A 469 12.59 11.97 27.98
C GLN A 469 13.03 11.29 26.68
N GLN A 470 14.33 11.30 26.41
CA GLN A 470 14.89 10.43 25.38
C GLN A 470 14.75 8.98 25.85
N LEU A 471 13.98 8.21 25.10
CA LEU A 471 13.59 6.84 25.40
C LEU A 471 14.58 5.81 24.84
N GLY A 472 15.35 6.19 23.82
CA GLY A 472 16.33 5.36 23.14
C GLY A 472 16.95 6.13 21.97
N SER A 473 18.01 5.59 21.38
CA SER A 473 18.61 6.18 20.19
C SER A 473 19.43 5.20 19.37
N VAL A 474 19.50 5.45 18.07
CA VAL A 474 20.34 4.71 17.11
C VAL A 474 21.10 5.69 16.21
N ASN A 475 22.34 5.35 15.88
CA ASN A 475 23.16 6.12 14.95
C ASN A 475 22.97 5.60 13.52
N LEU A 476 22.98 6.50 12.55
CA LEU A 476 22.86 6.21 11.13
C LEU A 476 24.15 6.56 10.38
N ASP A 477 24.25 6.10 9.14
CA ASP A 477 25.37 6.38 8.24
C ASP A 477 25.34 7.81 7.65
N GLY A 478 24.20 8.49 7.72
CA GLY A 478 24.00 9.83 7.19
C GLY A 478 22.70 10.47 7.65
N GLN A 479 22.43 11.68 7.13
CA GLN A 479 21.20 12.40 7.41
C GLN A 479 19.99 11.68 6.80
N VAL A 480 18.87 11.70 7.53
CA VAL A 480 17.61 11.13 7.08
C VAL A 480 16.98 12.02 6.01
N LYS A 481 16.79 11.47 4.82
CA LYS A 481 16.12 12.12 3.70
C LYS A 481 14.60 11.92 3.77
N LEU A 482 14.14 10.69 4.03
CA LEU A 482 12.72 10.33 4.15
C LEU A 482 12.52 9.44 5.36
N MET A 483 11.39 9.58 6.03
CA MET A 483 11.04 8.79 7.21
C MET A 483 9.53 8.66 7.32
N ASP A 484 9.05 7.45 7.57
CA ASP A 484 7.64 7.22 7.92
C ASP A 484 7.49 5.93 8.74
N SER A 485 6.40 5.83 9.50
CA SER A 485 6.08 4.66 10.33
C SER A 485 4.96 3.84 9.70
N SER A 486 4.95 2.55 10.02
CA SER A 486 3.82 1.67 9.70
C SER A 486 2.52 2.16 10.34
N PRO A 487 1.34 1.82 9.79
CA PRO A 487 0.05 2.21 10.36
C PRO A 487 -0.13 1.85 11.84
N ASN A 488 0.40 0.71 12.28
CA ASN A 488 0.38 0.31 13.69
C ASN A 488 1.51 0.96 14.54
N GLY A 489 2.42 1.71 13.91
CA GLY A 489 3.57 2.37 14.54
C GLY A 489 4.62 1.41 15.12
N ALA A 490 4.53 0.11 14.85
CA ALA A 490 5.49 -0.88 15.35
C ALA A 490 6.86 -0.73 14.68
N PHE A 491 6.88 -0.31 13.42
CA PHE A 491 8.10 -0.09 12.66
C PHE A 491 8.18 1.33 12.11
N THR A 492 9.39 1.86 12.03
CA THR A 492 9.71 3.08 11.28
C THR A 492 10.72 2.76 10.21
N VAL A 493 10.51 3.24 8.99
CA VAL A 493 11.52 3.19 7.94
C VAL A 493 12.14 4.56 7.77
N ALA A 494 13.47 4.61 7.77
CA ALA A 494 14.25 5.81 7.52
C ALA A 494 15.20 5.57 6.33
N ILE A 495 15.24 6.51 5.39
CA ILE A 495 16.10 6.47 4.21
C ILE A 495 17.14 7.57 4.33
N THR A 496 18.42 7.20 4.29
CA THR A 496 19.56 8.12 4.13
C THR A 496 19.98 8.15 2.66
N ALA A 497 21.06 8.86 2.33
CA ALA A 497 21.57 8.87 0.95
C ALA A 497 22.02 7.46 0.47
N THR A 498 22.48 6.60 1.39
CA THR A 498 23.17 5.34 1.08
C THR A 498 22.52 4.10 1.70
N SER A 499 21.52 4.27 2.56
CA SER A 499 20.90 3.16 3.28
C SER A 499 19.39 3.33 3.49
N VAL A 500 18.69 2.20 3.55
CA VAL A 500 17.36 2.08 4.15
C VAL A 500 17.51 1.37 5.50
N TYR A 501 16.90 1.96 6.53
CA TYR A 501 16.84 1.42 7.89
C TYR A 501 15.41 1.03 8.23
N LEU A 502 15.22 -0.20 8.68
CA LEU A 502 14.01 -0.65 9.37
C LEU A 502 14.28 -0.58 10.88
N LEU A 503 13.50 0.23 11.58
CA LEU A 503 13.63 0.46 13.01
C LEU A 503 12.46 -0.22 13.74
N ASP A 504 12.78 -1.03 14.75
CA ASP A 504 11.78 -1.60 15.66
C ASP A 504 11.48 -0.56 16.74
N ASN A 505 10.28 0.03 16.72
CA ASN A 505 9.91 1.09 17.66
C ASN A 505 9.63 0.56 19.07
N VAL A 506 9.33 -0.74 19.22
CA VAL A 506 9.08 -1.35 20.52
C VAL A 506 10.40 -1.59 21.25
N LYS A 507 11.39 -2.12 20.53
CA LYS A 507 12.74 -2.38 21.06
C LYS A 507 13.68 -1.19 20.97
N ARG A 508 13.35 -0.20 20.14
CA ARG A 508 14.13 1.03 19.88
C ARG A 508 15.52 0.72 19.32
N GLU A 509 15.57 -0.18 18.35
CA GLU A 509 16.79 -0.66 17.70
C GLU A 509 16.67 -0.69 16.17
N ILE A 510 17.82 -0.76 15.50
CA ILE A 510 17.85 -1.04 14.06
C ILE A 510 17.57 -2.53 13.86
N ALA A 511 16.40 -2.86 13.36
CA ALA A 511 16.02 -4.24 13.03
C ALA A 511 16.79 -4.73 11.79
N LYS A 512 16.89 -3.88 10.76
CA LYS A 512 17.63 -4.15 9.51
C LYS A 512 18.21 -2.86 8.92
N GLN A 513 19.32 -3.00 8.21
CA GLN A 513 19.92 -1.99 7.35
C GLN A 513 20.22 -2.60 5.99
N ILE A 514 19.97 -1.86 4.92
CA ILE A 514 20.20 -2.26 3.53
C ILE A 514 20.92 -1.14 2.82
N SER A 515 21.98 -1.45 2.06
CA SER A 515 22.59 -0.49 1.15
C SER A 515 21.62 -0.11 0.04
N PHE A 516 21.39 1.18 -0.16
CA PHE A 516 20.38 1.71 -1.08
C PHE A 516 20.81 3.08 -1.61
N ASP A 517 20.72 3.28 -2.92
CA ASP A 517 20.96 4.60 -3.51
C ASP A 517 19.67 5.42 -3.53
N ALA A 518 19.54 6.34 -2.58
CA ALA A 518 18.36 7.19 -2.46
C ALA A 518 18.42 8.45 -3.33
N SER A 519 19.41 8.61 -4.22
CA SER A 519 19.63 9.85 -4.99
C SER A 519 18.40 10.26 -5.81
N GLN A 520 17.66 9.29 -6.36
CA GLN A 520 16.45 9.52 -7.14
C GLN A 520 15.14 9.26 -6.39
N THR A 521 15.18 8.91 -5.10
CA THR A 521 13.98 8.66 -4.29
C THR A 521 13.28 9.96 -3.95
N THR A 522 11.97 10.00 -4.18
CA THR A 522 11.13 11.18 -3.93
C THR A 522 10.11 10.94 -2.83
N ASN A 523 9.59 9.71 -2.69
CA ASN A 523 8.54 9.41 -1.73
C ASN A 523 8.80 8.06 -1.03
N LEU A 524 8.25 7.93 0.17
CA LEU A 524 8.28 6.73 0.98
C LEU A 524 6.87 6.48 1.52
N PHE A 525 6.36 5.27 1.35
CA PHE A 525 5.14 4.79 1.97
C PHE A 525 5.46 3.56 2.83
N VAL A 526 5.00 3.55 4.07
CA VAL A 526 5.24 2.42 4.98
C VAL A 526 3.91 1.79 5.36
N GLN A 527 3.81 0.48 5.14
CA GLN A 527 2.72 -0.39 5.53
C GLN A 527 3.15 -1.25 6.72
N ASN A 528 2.24 -2.07 7.27
CA ASN A 528 2.55 -2.91 8.43
C ASN A 528 3.58 -4.01 8.12
N ASP A 529 3.75 -4.34 6.84
CA ASP A 529 4.51 -5.48 6.38
C ASP A 529 5.66 -5.12 5.42
N LYS A 530 5.60 -3.93 4.82
CA LYS A 530 6.59 -3.46 3.85
C LYS A 530 6.74 -1.95 3.82
N ALA A 531 7.85 -1.50 3.23
CA ALA A 531 8.05 -0.13 2.81
C ALA A 531 8.20 -0.04 1.29
N ILE A 532 7.71 1.04 0.71
CA ILE A 532 7.70 1.29 -0.73
C ILE A 532 8.34 2.65 -0.96
N ALA A 533 9.51 2.65 -1.60
CA ALA A 533 10.23 3.85 -1.99
C ALA A 533 9.98 4.14 -3.47
N ILE A 534 9.51 5.34 -3.77
CA ILE A 534 9.24 5.77 -5.14
C ILE A 534 10.46 6.53 -5.67
N ASN A 535 10.99 6.05 -6.79
CA ASN A 535 12.10 6.61 -7.51
C ASN A 535 11.61 7.23 -8.83
N LYS A 536 12.36 8.18 -9.39
CA LYS A 536 12.01 8.78 -10.69
C LYS A 536 11.83 7.75 -11.82
N ASN A 537 12.49 6.59 -11.74
CA ASN A 537 12.46 5.59 -12.81
C ASN A 537 11.80 4.27 -12.40
N GLY A 538 11.17 4.20 -11.23
CA GLY A 538 10.63 2.95 -10.71
C GLY A 538 10.22 2.98 -9.25
N VAL A 539 9.98 1.79 -8.73
CA VAL A 539 9.56 1.54 -7.36
C VAL A 539 10.47 0.49 -6.75
N ASP A 540 10.96 0.77 -5.55
CA ASP A 540 11.68 -0.18 -4.71
C ASP A 540 10.79 -0.56 -3.54
N TYR A 541 10.79 -1.84 -3.17
CA TYR A 541 10.04 -2.34 -2.03
C TYR A 541 10.93 -3.14 -1.10
N PHE A 542 10.62 -3.02 0.19
CA PHE A 542 11.33 -3.67 1.29
C PHE A 542 10.30 -4.39 2.16
N GLN A 543 10.06 -5.68 1.89
CA GLN A 543 9.17 -6.52 2.67
C GLN A 543 9.90 -7.01 3.93
N PHE A 544 9.28 -6.87 5.10
CA PHE A 544 9.88 -7.28 6.37
C PHE A 544 8.93 -8.06 7.30
N ALA A 545 7.63 -8.05 7.04
CA ALA A 545 6.67 -8.91 7.75
C ALA A 545 5.74 -9.64 6.79
N ASN A 546 4.90 -10.50 7.33
CA ASN A 546 3.95 -11.34 6.60
C ASN A 546 4.62 -12.26 5.55
N ILE A 547 5.90 -12.61 5.70
CA ILE A 547 6.64 -13.48 4.79
C ILE A 547 6.37 -14.93 5.20
N SER A 548 5.19 -15.42 4.83
CA SER A 548 4.71 -16.73 5.24
C SER A 548 3.97 -17.46 4.11
N GLY A 549 3.96 -18.78 4.07
CA GLY A 549 3.26 -19.53 3.01
C GLY A 549 4.00 -20.76 2.52
N PRO A 550 3.62 -21.33 1.37
CA PRO A 550 4.21 -22.57 0.87
C PRO A 550 5.66 -22.31 0.50
N LYS A 551 6.58 -23.17 0.96
CA LYS A 551 8.03 -22.99 0.79
C LYS A 551 8.43 -22.56 -0.62
N LEU A 552 7.94 -23.22 -1.67
CA LEU A 552 8.30 -22.89 -3.06
C LEU A 552 7.84 -21.51 -3.53
N LYS A 553 6.72 -21.02 -3.01
CA LYS A 553 6.19 -19.69 -3.37
C LYS A 553 6.92 -18.60 -2.62
N VAL A 554 7.18 -18.79 -1.32
CA VAL A 554 8.07 -17.90 -0.55
C VAL A 554 9.46 -17.85 -1.21
N ALA A 555 9.98 -19.00 -1.64
CA ALA A 555 11.25 -19.07 -2.39
C ALA A 555 11.23 -18.23 -3.67
N SER A 556 10.14 -18.27 -4.44
CA SER A 556 10.03 -17.44 -5.64
C SER A 556 10.09 -15.95 -5.35
N GLN A 557 9.61 -15.53 -4.18
CA GLN A 557 9.58 -14.13 -3.80
C GLN A 557 10.93 -13.64 -3.32
N LEU A 558 11.67 -14.49 -2.60
CA LEU A 558 13.04 -14.19 -2.18
C LEU A 558 13.99 -13.99 -3.38
N VAL A 559 13.74 -14.62 -4.52
CA VAL A 559 14.57 -14.44 -5.71
C VAL A 559 14.20 -13.14 -6.44
N THR A 560 14.92 -12.06 -6.14
CA THR A 560 14.80 -10.73 -6.76
C THR A 560 16.07 -10.36 -7.53
N LYS A 561 16.02 -9.32 -8.38
CA LYS A 561 17.22 -8.80 -9.07
C LYS A 561 18.27 -8.35 -8.05
N GLU A 562 17.82 -7.75 -6.96
CA GLU A 562 18.63 -7.18 -5.88
C GLU A 562 19.31 -8.29 -5.07
N LEU A 563 18.66 -9.45 -4.90
CA LEU A 563 19.30 -10.64 -4.34
C LEU A 563 20.43 -11.12 -5.25
N LEU A 564 20.19 -11.17 -6.56
CA LEU A 564 21.18 -11.61 -7.54
C LEU A 564 22.39 -10.65 -7.60
N GLU A 565 22.16 -9.34 -7.60
CA GLU A 565 23.22 -8.33 -7.56
C GLU A 565 24.02 -8.39 -6.25
N SER A 566 23.33 -8.60 -5.13
CA SER A 566 23.97 -8.83 -3.83
C SER A 566 24.82 -10.10 -3.83
N TRP A 567 24.35 -11.18 -4.48
CA TRP A 567 25.11 -12.41 -4.60
C TRP A 567 26.30 -12.27 -5.54
N GLU A 568 26.17 -11.57 -6.67
CA GLU A 568 27.26 -11.29 -7.61
C GLU A 568 28.44 -10.54 -6.97
N LYS A 569 28.19 -9.75 -5.93
CA LYS A 569 29.22 -9.05 -5.16
C LYS A 569 30.01 -9.98 -4.22
N THR A 570 29.57 -11.23 -4.02
CA THR A 570 30.30 -12.22 -3.22
C THR A 570 31.32 -12.97 -4.08
N SER A 571 32.38 -13.50 -3.46
CA SER A 571 33.37 -14.34 -4.15
C SER A 571 32.85 -15.74 -4.54
N THR A 572 31.62 -16.07 -4.16
CA THR A 572 31.01 -17.41 -4.28
C THR A 572 29.90 -17.47 -5.32
N SER A 573 29.65 -16.38 -6.05
CA SER A 573 28.62 -16.30 -7.08
C SER A 573 28.92 -17.21 -8.27
N HIS A 574 27.91 -17.91 -8.77
CA HIS A 574 27.98 -18.67 -10.01
C HIS A 574 26.60 -18.84 -10.63
N TRP A 575 26.52 -18.86 -11.97
CA TRP A 575 25.24 -18.86 -12.68
C TRP A 575 24.85 -20.23 -13.25
N ASN A 576 25.33 -21.31 -12.61
CA ASN A 576 24.84 -22.67 -12.82
C ASN A 576 23.70 -23.02 -11.82
N SER A 577 23.10 -24.20 -11.98
CA SER A 577 22.04 -24.69 -11.07
C SER A 577 22.54 -24.74 -9.63
N THR A 578 21.77 -24.18 -8.69
CA THR A 578 22.17 -24.08 -7.28
C THR A 578 20.97 -24.19 -6.32
N SER A 579 21.22 -24.26 -5.02
CA SER A 579 20.17 -24.22 -4.00
C SER A 579 19.87 -22.79 -3.57
N LEU A 580 18.59 -22.44 -3.37
CA LEU A 580 18.22 -21.13 -2.81
C LEU A 580 18.80 -20.94 -1.40
N GLY A 581 18.79 -21.99 -0.57
CA GLY A 581 19.39 -21.92 0.77
C GLY A 581 20.88 -21.56 0.73
N TYR A 582 21.61 -22.02 -0.29
CA TYR A 582 23.00 -21.62 -0.51
C TYR A 582 23.10 -20.12 -0.84
N VAL A 583 22.36 -19.63 -1.83
CA VAL A 583 22.37 -18.20 -2.22
C VAL A 583 22.05 -17.30 -1.03
N LEU A 584 20.98 -17.61 -0.28
CA LEU A 584 20.57 -16.85 0.91
C LEU A 584 21.66 -16.81 1.99
N THR A 585 22.34 -17.93 2.21
CA THR A 585 23.46 -17.99 3.17
C THR A 585 24.61 -17.09 2.72
N GLN A 586 24.93 -17.08 1.43
CA GLN A 586 26.01 -16.25 0.87
C GLN A 586 25.69 -14.75 0.94
N THR A 587 24.42 -14.37 0.90
CA THR A 587 23.96 -12.97 0.98
C THR A 587 23.63 -12.51 2.40
N GLY A 588 24.00 -13.28 3.43
CA GLY A 588 23.90 -12.87 4.83
C GLY A 588 22.56 -13.17 5.52
N THR A 589 21.71 -14.01 4.92
CA THR A 589 20.52 -14.53 5.60
C THR A 589 20.92 -15.45 6.75
N SER A 590 20.18 -15.42 7.86
CA SER A 590 20.43 -16.30 9.00
C SER A 590 20.38 -17.78 8.61
N ALA A 591 21.26 -18.60 9.20
CA ALA A 591 21.37 -20.01 8.85
C ALA A 591 20.05 -20.78 9.04
N SER A 592 19.29 -20.49 10.11
CA SER A 592 18.00 -21.13 10.36
C SER A 592 16.97 -20.81 9.27
N SER A 593 16.93 -19.57 8.78
CA SER A 593 16.00 -19.18 7.70
C SER A 593 16.45 -19.74 6.34
N ALA A 594 17.76 -19.70 6.05
CA ALA A 594 18.30 -20.19 4.79
C ALA A 594 18.15 -21.72 4.64
N GLN A 595 18.34 -22.48 5.73
CA GLN A 595 18.22 -23.95 5.74
C GLN A 595 16.83 -24.44 5.32
N ALA A 596 15.78 -23.65 5.56
CA ALA A 596 14.42 -23.98 5.14
C ALA A 596 14.29 -24.12 3.61
N PHE A 597 15.22 -23.56 2.84
CA PHE A 597 15.22 -23.55 1.37
C PHE A 597 16.32 -24.42 0.75
N ASN A 598 16.99 -25.27 1.52
CA ASN A 598 18.08 -26.13 1.00
C ASN A 598 17.59 -27.10 -0.09
N ASP A 599 16.35 -27.56 0.01
CA ASP A 599 15.68 -28.45 -0.94
C ASP A 599 15.11 -27.71 -2.17
N VAL A 600 15.19 -26.38 -2.22
CA VAL A 600 14.73 -25.58 -3.35
C VAL A 600 15.88 -25.33 -4.32
N THR A 601 15.75 -25.83 -5.55
CA THR A 601 16.76 -25.68 -6.61
C THR A 601 16.39 -24.57 -7.59
N LEU A 602 17.35 -23.69 -7.87
CA LEU A 602 17.26 -22.58 -8.82
C LEU A 602 18.00 -22.93 -10.10
N ASN A 603 17.31 -22.82 -11.25
CA ASN A 603 17.91 -22.93 -12.57
C ASN A 603 17.73 -21.60 -13.30
N TRP A 604 18.83 -20.92 -13.55
CA TRP A 604 18.84 -19.59 -14.16
C TRP A 604 18.56 -19.61 -15.66
N SER A 605 17.93 -18.55 -16.17
CA SER A 605 17.60 -18.36 -17.58
C SER A 605 18.14 -17.00 -18.07
N PRO A 606 18.92 -16.96 -19.16
CA PRO A 606 19.45 -18.11 -19.90
C PRO A 606 20.53 -18.85 -19.10
N SER A 607 20.68 -20.16 -19.31
CA SER A 607 21.70 -20.98 -18.62
C SER A 607 23.15 -20.63 -19.01
N THR A 608 23.32 -19.75 -20.00
CA THR A 608 24.62 -19.25 -20.48
C THR A 608 25.01 -17.92 -19.83
N ALA A 609 24.18 -17.37 -18.95
CA ALA A 609 24.49 -16.13 -18.26
C ALA A 609 25.78 -16.27 -17.43
N THR A 610 26.61 -15.22 -17.44
CA THR A 610 27.83 -15.12 -16.65
C THR A 610 27.79 -13.99 -15.64
N GLN A 611 26.73 -13.18 -15.66
CA GLN A 611 26.50 -12.04 -14.78
C GLN A 611 25.02 -11.92 -14.40
N ALA A 612 24.73 -11.31 -13.26
CA ALA A 612 23.36 -11.11 -12.75
C ALA A 612 22.49 -10.35 -13.76
N SER A 613 23.06 -9.31 -14.38
CA SER A 613 22.39 -8.46 -15.38
C SER A 613 21.90 -9.19 -16.63
N GLN A 614 22.42 -10.39 -16.90
CA GLN A 614 22.02 -11.22 -18.04
C GLN A 614 20.87 -12.17 -17.71
N ILE A 615 20.57 -12.38 -16.43
CA ILE A 615 19.53 -13.28 -15.96
C ILE A 615 18.18 -12.60 -16.15
N THR A 616 17.33 -13.18 -17.01
CA THR A 616 15.99 -12.65 -17.29
C THR A 616 14.88 -13.46 -16.60
N GLY A 617 15.22 -14.63 -16.06
CA GLY A 617 14.30 -15.41 -15.25
C GLY A 617 14.95 -16.61 -14.57
N VAL A 618 14.14 -17.33 -13.80
CA VAL A 618 14.57 -18.48 -13.00
C VAL A 618 13.48 -19.55 -12.95
N TYR A 619 13.87 -20.82 -13.04
CA TYR A 619 13.02 -21.95 -12.71
C TYR A 619 13.34 -22.43 -11.29
N ILE A 620 12.33 -22.45 -10.43
CA ILE A 620 12.42 -22.77 -9.01
C ILE A 620 11.75 -24.13 -8.79
N ASN A 621 12.51 -25.10 -8.30
CA ASN A 621 12.08 -26.49 -8.21
C ASN A 621 12.11 -26.98 -6.76
N GLY A 622 11.14 -27.79 -6.36
CA GLY A 622 11.15 -28.53 -5.10
C GLY A 622 9.88 -29.37 -4.94
N THR A 623 9.41 -29.57 -3.71
CA THR A 623 8.27 -30.45 -3.41
C THR A 623 7.06 -29.70 -2.84
N ASN A 624 5.86 -30.16 -3.19
CA ASN A 624 4.58 -29.72 -2.63
C ASN A 624 3.68 -30.93 -2.38
N ARG A 625 3.34 -31.22 -1.12
CA ARG A 625 2.57 -32.43 -0.71
C ARG A 625 3.13 -33.73 -1.31
N GLY A 626 4.47 -33.85 -1.39
CA GLY A 626 5.17 -35.01 -1.94
C GLY A 626 5.43 -34.95 -3.45
N ASP A 627 4.71 -34.11 -4.20
CA ASP A 627 4.88 -33.98 -5.65
C ASP A 627 5.98 -32.98 -6.01
N ARG A 628 6.75 -33.26 -7.07
CA ARG A 628 7.73 -32.31 -7.60
C ARG A 628 7.01 -31.19 -8.36
N VAL A 629 7.30 -29.95 -8.00
CA VAL A 629 6.74 -28.75 -8.62
C VAL A 629 7.86 -27.84 -9.12
N GLN A 630 7.65 -27.25 -10.29
CA GLN A 630 8.51 -26.23 -10.88
C GLN A 630 7.70 -24.94 -11.08
N LEU A 631 8.26 -23.82 -10.65
CA LEU A 631 7.72 -22.47 -10.86
C LEU A 631 8.68 -21.66 -11.71
N TYR A 632 8.18 -20.91 -12.68
CA TYR A 632 8.99 -19.96 -13.45
C TYR A 632 8.73 -18.53 -12.94
N LYS A 633 9.79 -17.76 -12.70
CA LYS A 633 9.72 -16.33 -12.36
C LYS A 633 10.57 -15.53 -13.35
N ALA A 634 9.95 -14.55 -13.99
CA ALA A 634 10.66 -13.49 -14.71
C ALA A 634 11.26 -12.49 -13.71
N LEU A 635 12.46 -11.98 -14.01
CA LEU A 635 13.21 -11.05 -13.16
C LEU A 635 13.30 -9.66 -13.76
#